data_AF-A0A0F8Z937-F1
#
_entry.id   AF-A0A0F8Z937-F1
#
_cell.length_a   1.000
_cell.length_b   1.000
_cell.length_c   1.000
_cell.angle_alpha   90.00
_cell.angle_beta   90.00
_cell.angle_gamma   90.00
#
_symmetry.space_group_name_H-M   'P 1'
#
loop_
_entity.id
_entity.type
_entity.pdbx_description
1 polymer ?
#
loop_
_entity_poly.entity_id
_entity_poly.type
_entity_poly.pdbx_seq_one_letter_code
_entity_poly.pdbx_strand_id
1 'polypeptide(L)'
;IDTQVLAGDDMTIEGVVYTFVPNGTANADGEVDVGTDLASCKAAIVAAINGSDGHNTPHPEVSIAAFQTNDAVLTVLVGGTAGDATTCTETFDEVTNIFSGVTFASGVDCIAATAITALAAANAALDTAGVAAVDGSGDVVDLTADIAGVVGNAIVLAETMANGAFTAGAVLMAGGIDGTVGEIGVLLMDSNYLYLALAENTTADANWVRAATASF
;
A
#
# COMPACT_ATOMS: atom_id res chain seq x y z
N ILE A 1 -17.77 14.56 -22.43
CA ILE A 1 -17.64 16.02 -22.67
C ILE A 1 -17.53 16.29 -24.17
N ASP A 2 -18.61 16.70 -24.81
CA ASP A 2 -18.65 17.00 -26.25
C ASP A 2 -18.92 18.48 -26.56
N THR A 3 -19.30 19.25 -25.54
CA THR A 3 -19.58 20.68 -25.62
C THR A 3 -18.81 21.41 -24.52
N GLN A 4 -18.46 22.67 -24.78
CA GLN A 4 -17.70 23.49 -23.85
C GLN A 4 -18.44 23.64 -22.52
N VAL A 5 -17.76 23.37 -21.41
CA VAL A 5 -18.28 23.57 -20.05
C VAL A 5 -18.29 25.07 -19.71
N LEU A 6 -19.26 25.52 -18.94
CA LEU A 6 -19.39 26.92 -18.53
C LEU A 6 -18.71 27.17 -17.18
N ALA A 7 -18.28 28.41 -16.97
CA ALA A 7 -17.77 28.81 -15.66
C ALA A 7 -18.93 28.81 -14.64
N GLY A 8 -18.70 28.19 -13.49
CA GLY A 8 -19.69 27.97 -12.44
C GLY A 8 -20.32 26.57 -12.46
N ASP A 9 -20.08 25.77 -13.50
CA ASP A 9 -20.42 24.35 -13.47
C ASP A 9 -19.54 23.60 -12.45
N ASP A 10 -20.07 22.55 -11.85
CA ASP A 10 -19.36 21.68 -10.91
C ASP A 10 -19.34 20.22 -11.38
N MET A 11 -18.23 19.57 -11.07
CA MET A 11 -18.05 18.12 -11.11
C MET A 11 -17.64 17.66 -9.71
N THR A 12 -18.29 16.65 -9.16
CA THR A 12 -17.91 16.05 -7.86
C THR A 12 -17.53 14.59 -8.05
N ILE A 13 -16.38 14.19 -7.49
CA ILE A 13 -15.92 12.81 -7.44
C ILE A 13 -15.58 12.51 -6.00
N GLU A 14 -16.27 11.54 -5.39
CA GLU A 14 -16.08 11.15 -3.98
C GLU A 14 -16.02 12.32 -2.98
N GLY A 15 -16.92 13.28 -3.17
CA GLY A 15 -16.99 14.47 -2.32
C GLY A 15 -15.94 15.55 -2.60
N VAL A 16 -14.96 15.30 -3.49
CA VAL A 16 -14.07 16.34 -4.00
C VAL A 16 -14.79 17.11 -5.11
N VAL A 17 -14.93 18.42 -4.93
CA VAL A 17 -15.62 19.30 -5.87
C VAL A 17 -14.61 20.00 -6.78
N TYR A 18 -14.84 19.91 -8.07
CA TYR A 18 -14.13 20.59 -9.14
C TYR A 18 -15.05 21.64 -9.76
N THR A 19 -14.78 22.90 -9.47
CA THR A 19 -15.54 24.04 -9.98
C THR A 19 -14.87 24.61 -11.22
N PHE A 20 -15.61 24.72 -12.31
CA PHE A 20 -15.12 25.30 -13.54
C PHE A 20 -15.07 26.83 -13.43
N VAL A 21 -13.91 27.44 -13.69
CA VAL A 21 -13.69 28.88 -13.58
C VAL A 21 -13.32 29.49 -14.93
N PRO A 22 -13.54 30.81 -15.13
CA PRO A 22 -13.20 31.46 -16.40
C PRO A 22 -11.75 31.24 -16.83
N ASN A 23 -11.52 31.26 -18.14
CA ASN A 23 -10.20 30.98 -18.68
C ASN A 23 -9.11 31.92 -18.16
N GLY A 24 -8.03 31.33 -17.64
CA GLY A 24 -6.88 31.98 -17.03
C GLY A 24 -7.10 32.42 -15.58
N THR A 25 -8.14 31.93 -14.89
CA THR A 25 -8.47 32.36 -13.52
C THR A 25 -8.30 31.31 -12.43
N ALA A 26 -8.09 30.04 -12.80
CA ALA A 26 -7.80 28.98 -11.83
C ALA A 26 -6.55 29.31 -11.02
N ASN A 27 -6.67 29.27 -9.70
CA ASN A 27 -5.61 29.64 -8.76
C ASN A 27 -5.68 28.87 -7.42
N ALA A 28 -6.70 28.05 -7.21
CA ALA A 28 -6.87 27.25 -5.99
C ALA A 28 -7.12 25.77 -6.30
N ASP A 29 -6.91 24.93 -5.28
CA ASP A 29 -7.28 23.51 -5.30
C ASP A 29 -8.81 23.38 -5.44
N GLY A 30 -9.26 22.49 -6.32
CA GLY A 30 -10.65 22.32 -6.72
C GLY A 30 -11.11 23.22 -7.88
N GLU A 31 -10.27 24.12 -8.41
CA GLU A 31 -10.65 24.93 -9.58
C GLU A 31 -10.17 24.29 -10.90
N VAL A 32 -11.01 24.32 -11.93
CA VAL A 32 -10.69 23.84 -13.28
C VAL A 32 -10.88 24.96 -14.29
N ASP A 33 -9.84 25.28 -15.04
CA ASP A 33 -9.92 26.27 -16.10
C ASP A 33 -10.80 25.77 -17.26
N VAL A 34 -11.84 26.54 -17.64
CA VAL A 34 -12.69 26.17 -18.79
C VAL A 34 -11.93 26.14 -20.12
N GLY A 35 -10.79 26.81 -20.24
CA GLY A 35 -10.01 26.90 -21.46
C GLY A 35 -10.63 27.83 -22.52
N THR A 36 -9.91 28.00 -23.62
CA THR A 36 -10.35 28.81 -24.77
C THR A 36 -11.21 28.01 -25.76
N ASP A 37 -11.15 26.69 -25.68
CA ASP A 37 -11.88 25.76 -26.54
C ASP A 37 -12.09 24.41 -25.84
N LEU A 38 -12.88 23.54 -26.47
CA LEU A 38 -13.21 22.23 -25.92
C LEU A 38 -11.99 21.34 -25.66
N ALA A 39 -10.93 21.48 -26.48
CA ALA A 39 -9.72 20.68 -26.33
C ALA A 39 -8.92 21.09 -25.09
N SER A 40 -8.77 22.40 -24.86
CA SER A 40 -8.13 22.95 -23.68
C SER A 40 -8.94 22.68 -22.40
N CYS A 41 -10.27 22.76 -22.45
CA CYS A 41 -11.15 22.35 -21.35
C CYS A 41 -10.89 20.89 -20.93
N LYS A 42 -10.86 19.97 -21.91
CA LYS A 42 -10.60 18.55 -21.67
C LYS A 42 -9.22 18.30 -21.06
N ALA A 43 -8.20 19.03 -21.53
CA ALA A 43 -6.86 18.94 -20.97
C ALA A 43 -6.80 19.47 -19.53
N ALA A 44 -7.52 20.56 -19.23
CA ALA A 44 -7.60 21.14 -17.89
C ALA A 44 -8.26 20.17 -16.89
N ILE A 45 -9.36 19.50 -17.28
CA ILE A 45 -10.00 18.45 -16.45
C ILE A 45 -8.99 17.34 -16.11
N VAL A 46 -8.27 16.84 -17.11
CA VAL A 46 -7.28 15.77 -16.92
C VAL A 46 -6.13 16.22 -16.01
N ALA A 47 -5.67 17.46 -16.16
CA ALA A 47 -4.59 18.01 -15.36
C ALA A 47 -5.03 18.26 -13.91
N ALA A 48 -6.24 18.77 -13.70
CA ALA A 48 -6.77 19.03 -12.36
C ALA A 48 -6.92 17.72 -11.55
N ILE A 49 -7.57 16.70 -12.12
CA ILE A 49 -7.76 15.42 -11.41
C ILE A 49 -6.42 14.73 -11.12
N ASN A 50 -5.47 14.77 -12.05
CA ASN A 50 -4.14 14.18 -11.85
C ASN A 50 -3.14 15.11 -11.11
N GLY A 51 -3.57 16.32 -10.73
CA GLY A 51 -2.75 17.32 -10.03
C GLY A 51 -1.50 17.82 -10.79
N SER A 52 -1.58 17.92 -12.12
CA SER A 52 -0.47 18.34 -12.97
C SER A 52 -0.59 19.77 -13.52
N ASP A 53 -1.66 20.49 -13.15
CA ASP A 53 -1.91 21.88 -13.55
C ASP A 53 -1.19 22.93 -12.68
N GLY A 54 -0.55 22.50 -11.58
CA GLY A 54 0.16 23.38 -10.65
C GLY A 54 -0.73 24.05 -9.60
N HIS A 55 -2.02 23.75 -9.57
CA HIS A 55 -2.99 24.29 -8.60
C HIS A 55 -3.63 23.16 -7.79
N ASN A 56 -4.08 22.11 -8.46
CA ASN A 56 -4.75 20.98 -7.84
C ASN A 56 -3.75 19.96 -7.28
N THR A 57 -4.10 19.38 -6.14
CA THR A 57 -3.46 18.16 -5.65
C THR A 57 -4.04 16.96 -6.41
N PRO A 58 -3.24 15.93 -6.76
CA PRO A 58 -3.78 14.72 -7.38
C PRO A 58 -4.92 14.13 -6.55
N HIS A 59 -6.02 13.73 -7.21
CA HIS A 59 -7.17 13.17 -6.50
C HIS A 59 -6.75 11.91 -5.73
N PRO A 60 -7.12 11.78 -4.44
CA PRO A 60 -6.62 10.71 -3.58
C PRO A 60 -7.08 9.31 -4.01
N GLU A 61 -8.26 9.22 -4.65
CA GLU A 61 -8.90 7.94 -4.94
C GLU A 61 -9.13 7.64 -6.42
N VAL A 62 -8.90 8.59 -7.34
CA VAL A 62 -9.12 8.37 -8.77
C VAL A 62 -8.00 8.97 -9.60
N SER A 63 -7.79 8.40 -10.77
CA SER A 63 -7.00 9.01 -11.84
C SER A 63 -7.86 9.11 -13.10
N ILE A 64 -7.44 9.95 -14.04
CA ILE A 64 -8.15 10.09 -15.32
C ILE A 64 -7.19 9.99 -16.51
N ALA A 65 -7.60 9.23 -17.51
CA ALA A 65 -6.91 9.15 -18.79
C ALA A 65 -7.18 10.38 -19.67
N ALA A 66 -6.33 10.59 -20.68
CA ALA A 66 -6.61 11.61 -21.69
C ALA A 66 -7.93 11.33 -22.43
N PHE A 67 -8.65 12.38 -22.81
CA PHE A 67 -9.86 12.27 -23.62
C PHE A 67 -9.57 11.63 -24.98
N GLN A 68 -10.32 10.59 -25.32
CA GLN A 68 -10.40 10.02 -26.66
C GLN A 68 -11.67 10.55 -27.34
N THR A 69 -11.50 11.55 -28.19
CA THR A 69 -12.62 12.34 -28.74
C THR A 69 -13.35 13.08 -27.62
N ASN A 70 -14.45 12.53 -27.10
CA ASN A 70 -15.32 13.18 -26.11
C ASN A 70 -15.38 12.45 -24.77
N ASP A 71 -14.71 11.29 -24.67
CA ASP A 71 -14.76 10.43 -23.50
C ASP A 71 -13.38 10.31 -22.86
N ALA A 72 -13.33 10.43 -21.54
CA ALA A 72 -12.17 10.08 -20.74
C ALA A 72 -12.56 8.98 -19.75
N VAL A 73 -11.61 8.10 -19.46
CA VAL A 73 -11.82 7.01 -18.50
C VAL A 73 -11.26 7.45 -17.16
N LEU A 74 -12.13 7.54 -16.15
CA LEU A 74 -11.71 7.62 -14.77
C LEU A 74 -11.42 6.21 -14.25
N THR A 75 -10.35 6.06 -13.47
CA THR A 75 -9.93 4.80 -12.85
C THR A 75 -9.80 5.01 -11.35
N VAL A 76 -10.58 4.28 -10.56
CA VAL A 76 -10.46 4.26 -9.10
C VAL A 76 -9.17 3.55 -8.71
N LEU A 77 -8.44 4.14 -7.78
CA LEU A 77 -7.17 3.62 -7.27
C LEU A 77 -7.38 2.49 -6.25
N VAL A 78 -8.52 2.52 -5.55
CA VAL A 78 -9.00 1.41 -4.72
C VAL A 78 -9.73 0.43 -5.62
N GLY A 79 -9.25 -0.81 -5.67
CA GLY A 79 -9.90 -1.87 -6.44
C GLY A 79 -11.17 -2.40 -5.77
N GLY A 80 -11.93 -3.17 -6.55
CA GLY A 80 -12.99 -4.01 -6.01
C GLY A 80 -14.27 -3.28 -5.61
N THR A 81 -15.03 -3.91 -4.71
CA THR A 81 -16.36 -3.42 -4.31
C THR A 81 -16.30 -2.09 -3.57
N ALA A 82 -15.21 -1.83 -2.85
CA ALA A 82 -14.96 -0.53 -2.23
C ALA A 82 -14.77 0.57 -3.29
N GLY A 83 -14.02 0.30 -4.36
CA GLY A 83 -13.86 1.25 -5.46
C GLY A 83 -15.14 1.44 -6.29
N ASP A 84 -15.93 0.38 -6.47
CA ASP A 84 -17.24 0.49 -7.14
C ASP A 84 -18.24 1.39 -6.39
N ALA A 85 -18.02 1.61 -5.09
CA ALA A 85 -18.86 2.51 -4.29
C ALA A 85 -18.52 4.00 -4.47
N THR A 86 -17.39 4.33 -5.09
CA THR A 86 -16.98 5.71 -5.36
C THR A 86 -18.04 6.40 -6.23
N THR A 87 -18.44 7.61 -5.82
CA THR A 87 -19.55 8.34 -6.44
C THR A 87 -19.09 9.48 -7.35
N CYS A 88 -19.88 9.75 -8.40
CA CYS A 88 -19.66 10.86 -9.33
C CYS A 88 -20.98 11.63 -9.51
N THR A 89 -20.92 12.95 -9.50
CA THR A 89 -22.05 13.81 -9.89
C THR A 89 -21.57 15.04 -10.64
N GLU A 90 -22.43 15.62 -11.46
CA GLU A 90 -22.15 16.80 -12.27
C GLU A 90 -23.35 17.76 -12.28
N THR A 91 -23.08 19.05 -12.52
CA THR A 91 -24.11 20.08 -12.70
C THR A 91 -24.06 20.74 -14.08
N PHE A 92 -23.44 20.08 -15.07
CA PHE A 92 -23.25 20.66 -16.39
C PHE A 92 -24.58 21.09 -17.02
N ASP A 93 -24.63 22.34 -17.49
CA ASP A 93 -25.82 22.88 -18.18
C ASP A 93 -26.15 22.09 -19.46
N GLU A 94 -25.11 21.60 -20.16
CA GLU A 94 -25.25 20.77 -21.36
C GLU A 94 -25.46 19.31 -21.00
N VAL A 95 -26.66 18.78 -21.30
CA VAL A 95 -27.10 17.43 -20.91
C VAL A 95 -26.30 16.27 -21.53
N THR A 96 -25.41 16.55 -22.49
CA THR A 96 -24.52 15.56 -23.12
C THR A 96 -23.14 15.51 -22.46
N ASN A 97 -22.79 16.51 -21.65
CA ASN A 97 -21.67 16.43 -20.75
C ASN A 97 -22.13 15.66 -19.52
N ILE A 98 -21.77 14.39 -19.43
CA ILE A 98 -22.22 13.51 -18.36
C ILE A 98 -21.10 12.59 -17.88
N PHE A 99 -21.22 12.13 -16.63
CA PHE A 99 -20.64 10.86 -16.24
C PHE A 99 -21.48 9.71 -16.81
N SER A 100 -20.81 8.64 -17.25
CA SER A 100 -21.49 7.45 -17.77
C SER A 100 -22.27 6.67 -16.71
N GLY A 101 -22.02 6.96 -15.43
CA GLY A 101 -22.72 6.42 -14.27
C GLY A 101 -22.48 7.27 -13.04
N VAL A 102 -23.38 7.15 -12.05
CA VAL A 102 -23.26 7.84 -10.75
C VAL A 102 -22.28 7.17 -9.79
N THR A 103 -21.85 5.94 -10.12
CA THR A 103 -20.80 5.20 -9.43
C THR A 103 -19.91 4.50 -10.46
N PHE A 104 -18.73 4.10 -9.99
CA PHE A 104 -17.87 3.19 -10.75
C PHE A 104 -18.44 1.77 -10.75
N ALA A 105 -17.87 0.92 -11.60
CA ALA A 105 -18.28 -0.46 -11.74
C ALA A 105 -17.11 -1.31 -12.21
N SER A 106 -17.28 -2.63 -12.11
CA SER A 106 -16.37 -3.67 -12.61
C SER A 106 -15.05 -3.82 -11.84
N GLY A 107 -14.94 -3.18 -10.68
CA GLY A 107 -13.92 -3.49 -9.70
C GLY A 107 -14.03 -4.96 -9.27
N VAL A 108 -12.89 -5.65 -9.23
CA VAL A 108 -12.79 -6.99 -8.65
C VAL A 108 -11.91 -6.89 -7.41
N ASP A 109 -12.43 -7.34 -6.28
CA ASP A 109 -11.64 -7.43 -5.05
C ASP A 109 -10.44 -8.36 -5.29
N CYS A 110 -9.27 -7.98 -4.79
CA CYS A 110 -8.14 -8.90 -4.85
C CYS A 110 -8.46 -10.16 -4.04
N ILE A 111 -8.00 -11.32 -4.52
CA ILE A 111 -8.10 -12.54 -3.73
C ILE A 111 -7.07 -12.50 -2.59
N ALA A 112 -7.38 -13.16 -1.48
CA ALA A 112 -6.54 -13.16 -0.29
C ALA A 112 -5.07 -13.55 -0.57
N ALA A 113 -4.84 -14.58 -1.39
CA ALA A 113 -3.50 -15.01 -1.78
C ALA A 113 -2.68 -13.89 -2.46
N THR A 114 -3.30 -13.09 -3.35
CA THR A 114 -2.62 -11.96 -4.00
C THR A 114 -2.33 -10.83 -3.03
N ALA A 115 -3.25 -10.56 -2.10
CA ALA A 115 -3.05 -9.56 -1.06
C ALA A 115 -1.86 -9.93 -0.15
N ILE A 116 -1.76 -11.20 0.26
CA ILE A 116 -0.66 -11.71 1.08
C ILE A 116 0.68 -11.64 0.36
N THR A 117 0.73 -12.07 -0.90
CA THR A 117 1.96 -11.96 -1.71
C THR A 117 2.43 -10.51 -1.80
N ALA A 118 1.50 -9.57 -2.02
CA ALA A 118 1.83 -8.14 -2.06
C ALA A 118 2.31 -7.61 -0.70
N LEU A 119 1.70 -8.05 0.40
CA LEU A 119 2.10 -7.68 1.76
C LEU A 119 3.51 -8.17 2.09
N ALA A 120 3.82 -9.44 1.79
CA ALA A 120 5.16 -10.01 1.98
C ALA A 120 6.22 -9.27 1.16
N ALA A 121 5.90 -8.93 -0.10
CA ALA A 121 6.80 -8.15 -0.96
C ALA A 121 7.02 -6.71 -0.43
N ALA A 122 5.97 -6.04 0.04
CA ALA A 122 6.06 -4.71 0.63
C ALA A 122 6.93 -4.73 1.90
N ASN A 123 6.75 -5.73 2.75
CA ASN A 123 7.57 -5.92 3.94
C ASN A 123 9.05 -6.11 3.55
N ALA A 124 9.36 -7.00 2.61
CA ALA A 124 10.73 -7.22 2.15
C ALA A 124 11.40 -5.96 1.56
N ALA A 125 10.63 -5.07 0.94
CA ALA A 125 11.14 -3.82 0.40
C ALA A 125 11.35 -2.72 1.44
N LEU A 126 10.57 -2.73 2.53
CA LEU A 126 10.51 -1.66 3.53
C LEU A 126 11.04 -2.08 4.91
N ASP A 127 11.54 -3.29 5.07
CA ASP A 127 11.89 -3.92 6.36
C ASP A 127 12.74 -3.00 7.25
N THR A 128 12.06 -2.30 8.14
CA THR A 128 12.63 -1.30 9.05
C THR A 128 12.58 -1.78 10.50
N ALA A 129 11.79 -2.82 10.77
CA ALA A 129 11.59 -3.39 12.09
C ALA A 129 12.44 -4.66 12.32
N GLY A 130 13.11 -5.19 11.30
CA GLY A 130 13.86 -6.43 11.38
C GLY A 130 12.93 -7.62 11.52
N VAL A 131 11.88 -7.65 10.70
CA VAL A 131 10.89 -8.73 10.69
C VAL A 131 10.69 -9.14 9.23
N ALA A 132 11.05 -10.37 8.92
CA ALA A 132 10.72 -10.97 7.64
C ALA A 132 9.25 -11.42 7.61
N ALA A 133 8.60 -11.22 6.46
CA ALA A 133 7.26 -11.71 6.16
C ALA A 133 7.29 -12.65 4.96
N VAL A 134 6.64 -13.80 5.09
CA VAL A 134 6.55 -14.82 4.03
C VAL A 134 5.08 -15.23 3.84
N ASP A 135 4.72 -15.55 2.60
CA ASP A 135 3.43 -16.13 2.25
C ASP A 135 3.26 -17.49 2.95
N GLY A 136 2.28 -17.58 3.85
CA GLY A 136 1.96 -18.76 4.63
C GLY A 136 0.95 -19.66 3.92
N SER A 137 0.23 -20.49 4.70
CA SER A 137 -0.83 -21.31 4.15
C SER A 137 -2.18 -20.59 4.18
N GLY A 138 -2.91 -20.62 3.05
CA GLY A 138 -4.24 -20.05 2.96
C GLY A 138 -4.20 -18.52 3.03
N ASP A 139 -4.85 -17.96 4.04
CA ASP A 139 -5.00 -16.51 4.21
C ASP A 139 -4.07 -15.98 5.33
N VAL A 140 -2.88 -16.57 5.47
CA VAL A 140 -1.94 -16.29 6.57
C VAL A 140 -0.61 -15.75 6.04
N VAL A 141 -0.06 -14.76 6.75
CA VAL A 141 1.33 -14.31 6.58
C VAL A 141 2.15 -14.79 7.77
N ASP A 142 3.26 -15.47 7.50
CA ASP A 142 4.20 -15.89 8.53
C ASP A 142 5.22 -14.78 8.77
N LEU A 143 5.28 -14.29 10.01
CA LEU A 143 6.21 -13.25 10.44
C LEU A 143 7.31 -13.85 11.30
N THR A 144 8.57 -13.53 10.99
CA THR A 144 9.75 -14.01 11.71
C THR A 144 10.65 -12.84 12.07
N ALA A 145 11.02 -12.72 13.34
CA ALA A 145 12.01 -11.72 13.76
C ALA A 145 13.38 -12.09 13.19
N ASP A 146 14.09 -11.11 12.65
CA ASP A 146 15.46 -11.30 12.16
C ASP A 146 16.45 -11.50 13.32
N ILE A 147 16.12 -10.92 14.49
CA ILE A 147 16.91 -11.05 15.70
C ILE A 147 16.62 -12.40 16.34
N ALA A 148 17.67 -13.20 16.51
CA ALA A 148 17.59 -14.47 17.21
C ALA A 148 17.33 -14.29 18.71
N GLY A 149 16.84 -15.34 19.37
CA GLY A 149 16.65 -15.35 20.82
C GLY A 149 15.32 -14.79 21.28
N VAL A 150 15.16 -14.68 22.61
CA VAL A 150 13.96 -14.08 23.21
C VAL A 150 13.88 -12.57 22.98
N VAL A 151 14.97 -11.96 22.52
CA VAL A 151 15.04 -10.52 22.20
C VAL A 151 14.02 -10.16 21.11
N GLY A 152 13.85 -11.02 20.09
CA GLY A 152 12.83 -10.84 19.05
C GLY A 152 11.40 -10.81 19.60
N ASN A 153 11.14 -11.47 20.74
CA ASN A 153 9.80 -11.44 21.38
C ASN A 153 9.43 -10.05 21.93
N ALA A 154 10.37 -9.11 22.03
CA ALA A 154 10.09 -7.74 22.43
C ALA A 154 9.57 -6.85 21.29
N ILE A 155 9.55 -7.34 20.05
CA ILE A 155 8.99 -6.61 18.90
C ILE A 155 7.48 -6.46 19.11
N VAL A 156 7.03 -5.22 19.16
CA VAL A 156 5.62 -4.85 19.40
C VAL A 156 4.83 -5.02 18.11
N LEU A 157 3.72 -5.74 18.23
CA LEU A 157 2.73 -5.91 17.16
C LEU A 157 1.56 -4.97 17.42
N ALA A 158 1.17 -4.21 16.40
CA ALA A 158 0.00 -3.35 16.42
C ALA A 158 -0.67 -3.40 15.05
N GLU A 159 -2.00 -3.46 15.04
CA GLU A 159 -2.78 -3.57 13.82
C GLU A 159 -3.83 -2.47 13.71
N THR A 160 -3.98 -1.96 12.50
CA THR A 160 -5.10 -1.11 12.07
C THR A 160 -5.76 -1.72 10.84
N MET A 161 -5.88 -3.05 10.82
CA MET A 161 -6.37 -3.81 9.68
C MET A 161 -7.89 -4.03 9.81
N ALA A 162 -8.64 -3.70 8.76
CA ALA A 162 -10.09 -3.98 8.72
C ALA A 162 -10.39 -5.45 8.41
N ASN A 163 -9.52 -6.09 7.62
CA ASN A 163 -9.72 -7.43 7.06
C ASN A 163 -8.61 -8.42 7.44
N GLY A 164 -7.93 -8.17 8.56
CA GLY A 164 -6.84 -9.01 9.04
C GLY A 164 -6.69 -8.88 10.55
N ALA A 165 -6.02 -9.86 11.16
CA ALA A 165 -5.67 -9.81 12.57
C ALA A 165 -4.39 -10.61 12.83
N PHE A 166 -3.59 -10.19 13.79
CA PHE A 166 -2.53 -11.02 14.35
C PHE A 166 -3.15 -12.19 15.09
N THR A 167 -2.50 -13.35 14.97
CA THR A 167 -2.96 -14.60 15.59
C THR A 167 -3.25 -14.40 17.08
N ALA A 168 -4.48 -14.72 17.47
CA ALA A 168 -4.97 -14.60 18.84
C ALA A 168 -4.82 -13.19 19.48
N GLY A 169 -4.79 -12.13 18.67
CA GLY A 169 -4.63 -10.76 19.14
C GLY A 169 -3.25 -10.50 19.77
N ALA A 170 -2.21 -11.15 19.24
CA ALA A 170 -0.85 -10.97 19.72
C ALA A 170 -0.41 -9.48 19.64
N VAL A 171 0.16 -8.99 20.73
CA VAL A 171 0.73 -7.63 20.84
C VAL A 171 2.27 -7.64 20.85
N LEU A 172 2.86 -8.83 20.86
CA LEU A 172 4.29 -9.10 20.86
C LEU A 172 4.56 -10.34 20.02
N MET A 173 5.76 -10.43 19.43
CA MET A 173 6.23 -11.68 18.83
C MET A 173 6.47 -12.75 19.90
N ALA A 174 6.49 -14.02 19.49
CA ALA A 174 6.68 -15.15 20.39
C ALA A 174 7.49 -16.26 19.72
N GLY A 175 7.93 -17.24 20.52
CA GLY A 175 8.63 -18.43 20.04
C GLY A 175 10.16 -18.27 19.92
N GLY A 176 10.70 -17.07 20.16
CA GLY A 176 12.15 -16.86 20.29
C GLY A 176 12.73 -17.66 21.45
N ILE A 177 13.86 -18.33 21.21
CA ILE A 177 14.61 -19.12 22.19
C ILE A 177 16.06 -18.65 22.17
N ASP A 178 16.58 -18.25 23.33
CA ASP A 178 17.96 -17.79 23.47
C ASP A 178 18.98 -18.85 23.08
N GLY A 179 20.03 -18.41 22.38
CA GLY A 179 21.23 -19.20 22.16
C GLY A 179 21.97 -19.49 23.46
N THR A 180 22.92 -20.43 23.39
CA THR A 180 23.79 -20.73 24.54
C THR A 180 24.89 -19.69 24.65
N VAL A 181 24.98 -18.98 25.77
CA VAL A 181 26.09 -18.06 26.07
C VAL A 181 27.39 -18.86 26.21
N GLY A 182 28.48 -18.36 25.63
CA GLY A 182 29.79 -19.00 25.72
C GLY A 182 30.93 -17.98 25.75
N GLU A 183 31.88 -18.18 26.65
CA GLU A 183 33.15 -17.45 26.61
C GLU A 183 34.05 -18.03 25.50
N ILE A 184 34.99 -17.23 24.99
CA ILE A 184 35.95 -17.71 24.00
C ILE A 184 36.71 -18.94 24.51
N GLY A 185 36.78 -19.98 23.68
CA GLY A 185 37.45 -21.23 24.02
C GLY A 185 36.61 -22.22 24.83
N VAL A 186 35.38 -21.87 25.22
CA VAL A 186 34.47 -22.83 25.86
C VAL A 186 34.16 -23.97 24.89
N LEU A 187 34.27 -25.19 25.43
CA LEU A 187 33.95 -26.43 24.74
C LEU A 187 32.72 -27.06 25.39
N LEU A 188 31.71 -27.35 24.57
CA LEU A 188 30.53 -28.12 24.96
C LEU A 188 30.43 -29.35 24.07
N MET A 189 29.80 -30.42 24.53
CA MET A 189 29.54 -31.59 23.69
C MET A 189 28.15 -32.18 23.97
N ASP A 190 27.53 -32.73 22.93
CA ASP A 190 26.39 -33.63 23.05
C ASP A 190 26.74 -35.00 22.44
N SER A 191 25.74 -35.87 22.25
CA SER A 191 25.96 -37.20 21.69
C SER A 191 26.46 -37.22 20.23
N ASN A 192 26.33 -36.10 19.51
CA ASN A 192 26.56 -36.01 18.07
C ASN A 192 27.62 -34.96 17.70
N TYR A 193 27.88 -33.97 18.56
CA TYR A 193 28.70 -32.81 18.22
C TYR A 193 29.58 -32.35 19.39
N LEU A 194 30.78 -31.85 19.04
CA LEU A 194 31.61 -30.98 19.86
C LEU A 194 31.41 -29.54 19.37
N TYR A 195 31.16 -28.62 20.30
CA TYR A 195 30.95 -27.20 20.05
C TYR A 195 32.11 -26.40 20.64
N LEU A 196 32.63 -25.43 19.90
CA LEU A 196 33.68 -24.51 20.34
C LEU A 196 33.22 -23.07 20.11
N ALA A 197 33.26 -22.24 21.15
CA ALA A 197 33.05 -20.81 21.02
C ALA A 197 34.34 -20.15 20.52
N LEU A 198 34.32 -19.57 19.31
CA LEU A 198 35.50 -18.92 18.72
C LEU A 198 35.72 -17.49 19.22
N ALA A 199 34.70 -16.92 19.86
CA ALA A 199 34.71 -15.61 20.51
C ALA A 199 33.72 -15.65 21.68
N GLU A 200 33.68 -14.59 22.50
CA GLU A 200 32.56 -14.37 23.41
C GLU A 200 31.27 -14.37 22.60
N ASN A 201 30.29 -15.12 23.09
CA ASN A 201 29.00 -15.29 22.44
C ASN A 201 27.89 -14.93 23.42
N THR A 202 27.05 -13.98 23.04
CA THR A 202 25.81 -13.68 23.74
C THR A 202 24.72 -14.68 23.35
N THR A 203 23.49 -14.46 23.79
CA THR A 203 22.34 -15.28 23.39
C THR A 203 21.90 -15.05 21.94
N ALA A 204 22.45 -14.02 21.26
CA ALA A 204 22.04 -13.61 19.92
C ALA A 204 23.14 -13.76 18.85
N ASP A 205 24.41 -14.04 19.21
CA ASP A 205 25.49 -14.16 18.21
C ASP A 205 25.71 -15.60 17.72
N ALA A 206 26.37 -15.70 16.56
CA ALA A 206 26.63 -16.96 15.84
C ALA A 206 28.09 -17.41 15.93
N ASN A 207 28.72 -17.27 17.11
CA ASN A 207 30.17 -17.53 17.29
C ASN A 207 30.51 -18.99 17.65
N TRP A 208 29.52 -19.88 17.69
CA TRP A 208 29.73 -21.32 17.90
C TRP A 208 30.06 -22.03 16.58
N VAL A 209 31.16 -22.78 16.57
CA VAL A 209 31.40 -23.79 15.54
C VAL A 209 31.18 -25.18 16.10
N ARG A 210 30.74 -26.11 15.24
CA ARG A 210 30.51 -27.50 15.62
C ARG A 210 31.31 -28.47 14.75
N ALA A 211 31.77 -29.55 15.35
CA ALA A 211 32.37 -30.70 14.68
C ALA A 211 31.61 -31.97 15.09
N ALA A 212 31.29 -32.84 14.12
CA ALA A 212 30.63 -34.11 14.41
C ALA A 212 31.56 -35.02 15.21
N THR A 213 31.03 -35.69 16.24
CA THR A 213 31.74 -36.73 16.97
C THR A 213 31.57 -38.07 16.25
N ALA A 214 32.62 -38.90 16.24
CA ALA A 214 32.47 -40.28 15.78
C ALA A 214 31.73 -41.08 16.85
N SER A 215 30.76 -41.91 16.45
CA SER A 215 30.16 -42.89 17.35
C SER A 215 31.24 -43.90 17.77
N PHE A 216 31.54 -43.94 19.07
CA PHE A 216 32.42 -44.94 19.66
C PHE A 216 31.66 -46.21 20.03
#